data_AF-A0A7W2I3G5-F1
#
_entry.id   AF-A0A7W2I3G5-F1
#
_cell.length_a   1.000
_cell.length_b   1.000
_cell.length_c   1.000
_cell.angle_alpha   90.00
_cell.angle_beta   90.00
_cell.angle_gamma   90.00
#
_symmetry.space_group_name_H-M   'P 1'
#
loop_
_entity.id
_entity.type
_entity.pdbx_description
1 polymer ?
#
loop_
_entity_poly.entity_id
_entity_poly.type
_entity_poly.pdbx_seq_one_letter_code
_entity_poly.pdbx_strand_id
1 'polypeptide(L)'
;MRNFRKAALAGATAVAVAFGSTAVATAATEGTEAPEAPAYTAPVRPVEDKDSKDGVEPASSNKIVQSEWLEFRDKDGNLRGTDGEQIFGSQKDNFGDQPRYARLAYGATIFTAVSAVVGLIVGPLYNYFVHGDFQF
;
A
#
# COMPACT_ATOMS: atom_id res chain seq x y z
N MET A 1 -12.70 23.01 -13.19
CA MET A 1 -11.90 22.05 -12.39
C MET A 1 -12.11 22.18 -10.87
N ARG A 2 -13.36 22.25 -10.37
CA ARG A 2 -13.63 22.45 -8.93
C ARG A 2 -13.78 21.15 -8.15
N ASN A 3 -14.23 20.08 -8.81
CA ASN A 3 -14.52 18.81 -8.16
C ASN A 3 -13.25 18.01 -7.85
N PHE A 4 -12.25 18.06 -8.75
CA PHE A 4 -10.96 17.40 -8.56
C PHE A 4 -10.19 17.96 -7.36
N ARG A 5 -10.23 19.29 -7.16
CA ARG A 5 -9.60 19.95 -6.01
C ARG A 5 -10.24 19.54 -4.67
N LYS A 6 -11.57 19.39 -4.63
CA LYS A 6 -12.29 18.93 -3.44
C LYS A 6 -12.02 17.45 -3.14
N ALA A 7 -11.98 16.62 -4.17
CA ALA A 7 -11.66 15.20 -4.03
C ALA A 7 -10.22 14.98 -3.55
N ALA A 8 -9.26 15.74 -4.07
CA ALA A 8 -7.87 15.69 -3.61
C ALA A 8 -7.72 16.10 -2.14
N LEU A 9 -8.43 17.16 -1.72
CA LEU A 9 -8.41 17.61 -0.32
C LEU A 9 -8.99 16.56 0.63
N ALA A 10 -10.15 15.98 0.29
CA ALA A 10 -10.78 14.93 1.09
C ALA A 10 -9.91 13.65 1.12
N GLY A 11 -9.30 13.30 -0.01
CA GLY A 11 -8.35 12.19 -0.10
C GLY A 11 -7.14 12.41 0.81
N ALA A 12 -6.53 13.59 0.78
CA ALA A 12 -5.36 13.92 1.61
C ALA A 12 -5.68 13.85 3.11
N THR A 13 -6.85 14.34 3.55
CA THR A 13 -7.25 14.26 4.96
C THR A 13 -7.50 12.83 5.41
N ALA A 14 -8.11 11.99 4.57
CA ALA A 14 -8.34 10.59 4.89
C ALA A 14 -7.01 9.82 5.02
N VAL A 15 -6.06 10.10 4.11
CA VAL A 15 -4.69 9.55 4.14
C VAL A 15 -3.96 9.98 5.42
N ALA A 16 -4.00 11.27 5.77
CA ALA A 16 -3.35 11.78 6.98
C ALA A 16 -3.91 11.15 8.27
N VAL A 17 -5.23 10.91 8.32
CA VAL A 17 -5.86 10.22 9.47
C VAL A 17 -5.48 8.74 9.53
N ALA A 18 -5.35 8.07 8.38
CA ALA A 18 -4.97 6.66 8.31
C ALA A 18 -3.50 6.41 8.71
N PHE A 19 -2.58 7.28 8.27
CA PHE A 19 -1.16 7.16 8.60
C PHE A 19 -0.76 7.86 9.91
N GLY A 20 -1.57 8.80 10.41
CA GLY A 20 -1.30 9.50 11.67
C GLY A 20 -1.50 8.65 12.94
N SER A 21 -2.15 7.49 12.83
CA SER A 21 -2.45 6.60 13.95
C SER A 21 -1.50 5.39 14.07
N THR A 22 -0.53 5.22 13.17
CA THR A 22 0.41 4.10 13.25
C THR A 22 1.49 4.37 14.31
N ALA A 23 1.42 3.68 15.44
CA ALA A 23 2.49 3.66 16.44
C ALA A 23 3.69 2.82 15.94
N VAL A 24 4.91 3.36 16.05
CA VAL A 24 6.15 2.63 15.74
C VAL A 24 6.57 1.83 16.98
N ALA A 25 6.49 0.51 16.91
CA ALA A 25 7.10 -0.37 17.91
C ALA A 25 8.55 -0.64 17.52
N THR A 26 9.51 -0.04 18.21
CA THR A 26 10.92 -0.39 18.08
C THR A 26 11.18 -1.68 18.85
N ALA A 27 11.36 -2.80 18.16
CA ALA A 27 11.82 -4.04 18.78
C ALA A 27 13.34 -3.96 18.99
N ALA A 28 13.79 -4.06 20.25
CA ALA A 28 15.21 -4.20 20.58
C ALA A 28 15.68 -5.62 20.19
N THR A 29 16.69 -5.73 19.34
CA THR A 29 17.29 -7.00 18.94
C THR A 29 18.62 -7.19 19.67
N GLU A 30 18.57 -7.67 20.91
CA GLU A 30 19.77 -8.21 21.56
C GLU A 30 19.73 -9.75 21.53
N GLY A 31 20.53 -10.32 20.64
CA GLY A 31 21.36 -11.50 20.93
C GLY A 31 20.69 -12.83 21.25
N THR A 32 19.62 -13.24 20.57
CA THR A 32 19.19 -14.66 20.60
C THR A 32 18.78 -15.09 19.19
N GLU A 33 19.51 -16.08 18.65
CA GLU A 33 19.12 -16.76 17.42
C GLU A 33 17.77 -17.45 17.65
N ALA A 34 16.74 -16.90 17.00
CA ALA A 34 15.41 -17.48 16.98
C ALA A 34 15.45 -18.81 16.21
N PRO A 35 14.68 -19.84 16.63
CA PRO A 35 14.56 -21.07 15.86
C PRO A 35 14.06 -20.75 14.45
N GLU A 36 14.56 -21.47 13.43
CA GLU A 36 14.11 -21.28 12.05
C GLU A 36 12.58 -21.30 11.98
N ALA A 37 12.01 -20.14 11.65
CA ALA A 37 10.57 -20.01 11.47
C ALA A 37 10.14 -20.93 10.32
N PRO A 38 9.01 -21.66 10.44
CA PRO A 38 8.52 -22.46 9.34
C PRO A 38 8.32 -21.57 8.11
N ALA A 39 8.70 -22.08 6.92
CA ALA A 39 8.54 -21.36 5.67
C ALA A 39 7.10 -20.84 5.52
N TYR A 40 6.94 -19.52 5.56
CA TYR A 40 5.62 -18.89 5.43
C TYR A 40 5.14 -19.06 4.00
N THR A 41 3.92 -19.57 3.85
CA THR A 41 3.22 -19.62 2.56
C THR A 41 2.06 -18.63 2.59
N ALA A 42 1.99 -17.75 1.60
CA ALA A 42 0.88 -16.81 1.47
C ALA A 42 -0.47 -17.57 1.49
N PRO A 43 -1.46 -17.11 2.27
CA PRO A 43 -2.72 -17.83 2.41
C PRO A 43 -3.53 -17.80 1.11
N VAL A 44 -4.12 -18.92 0.76
CA VAL A 44 -5.13 -19.04 -0.31
C VAL A 44 -6.45 -19.39 0.36
N ARG A 45 -7.52 -18.66 0.02
CA ARG A 45 -8.87 -18.91 0.55
C ARG A 45 -9.82 -19.20 -0.60
N PRO A 46 -10.61 -20.29 -0.54
CA PRO A 46 -11.72 -20.49 -1.45
C PRO A 46 -12.67 -19.29 -1.48
N VAL A 47 -13.23 -19.00 -2.65
CA VAL A 47 -14.30 -18.00 -2.79
C VAL A 47 -15.59 -18.59 -2.27
N GLU A 48 -16.21 -17.92 -1.30
CA GLU A 48 -17.54 -18.28 -0.78
C GLU A 48 -18.63 -17.42 -1.43
N ASP A 49 -19.91 -17.79 -1.30
CA ASP A 49 -21.05 -17.06 -1.89
C ASP A 49 -21.13 -15.56 -1.51
N LYS A 50 -20.52 -15.19 -0.38
CA LYS A 50 -20.37 -13.81 0.08
C LYS A 50 -19.32 -13.01 -0.69
N ASP A 51 -18.37 -13.70 -1.33
CA ASP A 51 -17.23 -13.12 -2.06
C ASP A 51 -17.54 -12.98 -3.56
N SER A 52 -18.51 -13.72 -4.08
CA SER A 52 -19.12 -13.54 -5.40
C SER A 52 -20.44 -14.29 -5.45
N LYS A 53 -21.55 -13.62 -5.81
CA LYS A 53 -22.76 -14.32 -6.23
C LYS A 53 -22.65 -14.58 -7.72
N ASP A 54 -22.53 -15.84 -8.11
CA ASP A 54 -22.60 -16.24 -9.51
C ASP A 54 -23.89 -15.70 -10.16
N GLY A 55 -23.76 -15.08 -11.33
CA GLY A 55 -24.89 -14.50 -12.07
C GLY A 55 -25.39 -13.14 -11.58
N VAL A 56 -24.75 -12.52 -10.58
CA VAL A 56 -25.06 -11.15 -10.12
C VAL A 56 -23.90 -10.22 -10.47
N GLU A 57 -24.18 -9.09 -11.11
CA GLU A 57 -23.14 -8.08 -11.36
C GLU A 57 -22.47 -7.71 -10.02
N PRO A 58 -21.12 -7.75 -9.94
CA PRO A 58 -20.42 -7.35 -8.74
C PRO A 58 -20.78 -5.90 -8.39
N ALA A 59 -21.20 -5.70 -7.15
CA ALA A 59 -21.25 -4.36 -6.56
C ALA A 59 -19.88 -3.67 -6.78
N SER A 60 -19.83 -2.34 -6.88
CA SER A 60 -18.62 -1.59 -7.21
C SER A 60 -17.39 -1.99 -6.36
N SER A 61 -17.60 -2.34 -5.09
CA SER A 61 -16.57 -2.83 -4.18
C SER A 61 -15.93 -4.17 -4.58
N ASN A 62 -16.67 -5.05 -5.26
CA ASN A 62 -16.19 -6.36 -5.68
C ASN A 62 -15.50 -6.33 -7.05
N LYS A 63 -15.67 -5.26 -7.84
CA LYS A 63 -15.03 -5.12 -9.16
C LYS A 63 -13.50 -5.09 -9.10
N ILE A 64 -12.95 -4.51 -8.03
CA ILE A 64 -11.49 -4.46 -7.83
C ILE A 64 -10.95 -5.87 -7.54
N VAL A 65 -11.61 -6.60 -6.64
CA VAL A 65 -11.21 -7.96 -6.23
C VAL A 65 -11.40 -8.98 -7.35
N GLN A 66 -12.33 -8.73 -8.28
CA GLN A 66 -12.51 -9.56 -9.47
C GLN A 66 -11.59 -9.19 -10.64
N SER A 67 -10.74 -8.17 -10.51
CA SER A 67 -9.88 -7.77 -11.62
C SER A 67 -8.72 -8.76 -11.83
N GLU A 68 -8.66 -9.35 -13.03
CA GLU A 68 -7.57 -10.24 -13.42
C GLU A 68 -6.23 -9.53 -13.44
N TRP A 69 -6.22 -8.24 -13.81
CA TRP A 69 -4.99 -7.45 -13.91
C TRP A 69 -4.33 -7.20 -12.55
N LEU A 70 -5.10 -7.05 -11.47
CA LEU A 70 -4.55 -6.84 -10.12
C LEU A 70 -4.18 -8.16 -9.42
N GLU A 71 -4.61 -9.32 -9.94
CA GLU A 71 -4.28 -10.65 -9.40
C GLU A 71 -4.71 -10.86 -7.94
N PHE A 72 -5.89 -10.38 -7.53
CA PHE A 72 -6.47 -10.72 -6.22
C PHE A 72 -6.95 -12.17 -6.13
N ARG A 73 -7.11 -12.83 -7.29
CA ARG A 73 -7.52 -14.22 -7.41
C ARG A 73 -6.44 -15.02 -8.13
N ASP A 74 -6.29 -16.28 -7.74
CA ASP A 74 -5.42 -17.21 -8.43
C ASP A 74 -6.09 -17.80 -9.69
N LYS A 75 -5.38 -18.72 -10.34
CA LYS A 75 -5.82 -19.39 -11.59
C LYS A 75 -7.06 -20.26 -11.38
N ASP A 76 -7.26 -20.73 -10.14
CA ASP A 76 -8.39 -21.57 -9.74
C ASP A 76 -9.57 -20.71 -9.25
N GLY A 77 -9.43 -19.38 -9.30
CA GLY A 77 -10.45 -18.43 -8.88
C GLY A 77 -10.52 -18.21 -7.38
N ASN A 78 -9.61 -18.77 -6.59
CA ASN A 78 -9.54 -18.56 -5.14
C ASN A 78 -8.92 -17.20 -4.81
N LEU A 79 -9.24 -16.64 -3.65
CA LEU A 79 -8.60 -15.41 -3.18
C LEU A 79 -7.18 -15.70 -2.77
N ARG A 80 -6.26 -14.90 -3.29
CA ARG A 80 -4.84 -15.04 -3.09
C ARG A 80 -4.33 -13.96 -2.13
N GLY A 81 -3.68 -14.38 -1.05
CA GLY A 81 -2.97 -13.50 -0.14
C GLY A 81 -1.61 -13.06 -0.68
N THR A 82 -0.97 -12.17 0.06
CA THR A 82 0.43 -11.78 -0.19
C THR A 82 1.28 -12.16 1.02
N ASP A 83 2.55 -12.42 0.75
CA ASP A 83 3.57 -12.53 1.79
C ASP A 83 4.20 -11.15 2.03
N GLY A 84 4.01 -10.63 3.24
CA GLY A 84 4.51 -9.32 3.64
C GLY A 84 6.03 -9.26 3.73
N GLU A 85 6.70 -10.36 4.10
CA GLU A 85 8.15 -10.44 4.17
C GLU A 85 8.76 -10.35 2.76
N GLN A 86 8.16 -11.04 1.79
CA GLN A 86 8.59 -10.97 0.40
C GLN A 86 8.35 -9.59 -0.24
N ILE A 87 7.44 -8.77 0.31
CA ILE A 87 7.17 -7.40 -0.19
C ILE A 87 8.01 -6.34 0.52
N PHE A 88 8.11 -6.39 1.85
CA PHE A 88 8.70 -5.33 2.69
C PHE A 88 9.94 -5.77 3.47
N GLY A 89 10.25 -7.06 3.49
CA GLY A 89 11.41 -7.60 4.18
C GLY A 89 12.73 -7.28 3.51
N SER A 90 13.81 -7.64 4.21
CA SER A 90 15.20 -7.40 3.77
C SER A 90 15.64 -8.36 2.67
N GLN A 91 15.08 -9.57 2.62
CA GLN A 91 15.30 -10.56 1.56
C GLN A 91 14.01 -10.73 0.78
N LYS A 92 14.08 -10.63 -0.56
CA LYS A 92 12.93 -10.51 -1.45
C LYS A 92 13.02 -11.46 -2.64
N ASP A 93 13.44 -12.68 -2.36
CA ASP A 93 13.76 -13.68 -3.39
C ASP A 93 12.55 -14.00 -4.29
N ASN A 94 11.32 -13.86 -3.76
CA ASN A 94 10.08 -14.15 -4.47
C ASN A 94 9.17 -12.93 -4.64
N PHE A 95 9.72 -11.70 -4.66
CA PHE A 95 8.91 -10.49 -4.89
C PHE A 95 8.13 -10.55 -6.20
N GLY A 96 8.74 -11.10 -7.25
CA GLY A 96 8.13 -11.24 -8.58
C GLY A 96 6.90 -12.15 -8.60
N ASP A 97 6.83 -13.11 -7.68
CA ASP A 97 5.74 -14.08 -7.59
C ASP A 97 4.53 -13.52 -6.85
N GLN A 98 4.70 -12.44 -6.09
CA GLN A 98 3.61 -11.79 -5.37
C GLN A 98 2.55 -11.22 -6.32
N PRO A 99 1.28 -11.21 -5.91
CA PRO A 99 0.21 -10.68 -6.74
C PRO A 99 0.46 -9.21 -7.11
N ARG A 100 0.06 -8.83 -8.32
CA ARG A 100 0.33 -7.48 -8.86
C ARG A 100 -0.18 -6.34 -8.00
N TYR A 101 -1.33 -6.48 -7.34
CA TYR A 101 -1.84 -5.45 -6.42
C TYR A 101 -0.82 -5.12 -5.31
N ALA A 102 -0.14 -6.14 -4.77
CA ALA A 102 0.81 -5.97 -3.68
C ALA A 102 2.10 -5.30 -4.16
N ARG A 103 2.60 -5.71 -5.34
CA ARG A 103 3.76 -5.07 -5.97
C ARG A 103 3.50 -3.61 -6.33
N LEU A 104 2.31 -3.29 -6.82
CA LEU A 104 1.90 -1.92 -7.11
C LEU A 104 1.75 -1.09 -5.85
N ALA A 105 1.15 -1.66 -4.79
CA ALA A 105 1.05 -1.00 -3.50
C ALA A 105 2.45 -0.67 -2.94
N TYR A 106 3.40 -1.60 -3.02
CA TYR A 106 4.79 -1.36 -2.65
C TYR A 106 5.41 -0.20 -3.44
N GLY A 107 5.29 -0.21 -4.77
CA GLY A 107 5.77 0.88 -5.62
C GLY A 107 5.13 2.23 -5.28
N ALA A 108 3.82 2.24 -4.99
CA ALA A 108 3.11 3.43 -4.55
C ALA A 108 3.62 3.94 -3.19
N THR A 109 3.95 3.06 -2.24
CA THR A 109 4.55 3.44 -0.95
C THR A 109 5.90 4.11 -1.15
N ILE A 110 6.79 3.55 -1.98
CA ILE A 110 8.10 4.15 -2.27
C ILE A 110 7.92 5.51 -2.94
N PHE A 111 7.07 5.60 -3.96
CA PHE A 111 6.76 6.87 -4.63
C PHE A 111 6.25 7.92 -3.65
N THR A 112 5.34 7.52 -2.75
CA THR A 112 4.76 8.42 -1.73
C THR A 112 5.83 8.91 -0.76
N ALA A 113 6.71 8.03 -0.29
CA ALA A 113 7.79 8.39 0.62
C ALA A 113 8.76 9.40 -0.03
N VAL A 114 9.20 9.16 -1.26
CA VAL A 114 10.08 10.08 -1.99
C VAL A 114 9.37 11.41 -2.24
N SER A 115 8.12 11.38 -2.68
CA SER A 115 7.32 12.59 -2.92
C SER A 115 7.13 13.40 -1.63
N ALA A 116 6.95 12.75 -0.49
CA ALA A 116 6.84 13.41 0.81
C ALA A 116 8.14 14.14 1.17
N VAL A 117 9.31 13.50 1.01
CA VAL A 117 10.61 14.14 1.26
C VAL A 117 10.80 15.35 0.35
N VAL A 118 10.50 15.22 -0.94
CA VAL A 118 10.59 16.34 -1.89
C VAL A 118 9.66 17.49 -1.49
N GLY A 119 8.40 17.17 -1.14
CA GLY A 119 7.43 18.17 -0.69
C GLY A 119 7.86 18.92 0.57
N LEU A 120 8.48 18.21 1.53
CA LEU A 120 9.02 18.80 2.75
C LEU A 120 10.21 19.72 2.51
N ILE A 121 10.92 19.60 1.38
CA ILE A 121 12.02 20.50 1.02
C ILE A 121 11.50 21.65 0.17
N VAL A 122 10.79 21.34 -0.91
CA VAL A 122 10.33 22.33 -1.90
C VAL A 122 9.29 23.27 -1.31
N GLY A 123 8.38 22.79 -0.48
CA GLY A 123 7.34 23.61 0.15
C GLY A 123 7.92 24.75 0.99
N PRO A 124 8.78 24.46 2.00
CA PRO A 124 9.44 25.50 2.78
C PRO A 124 10.35 26.41 1.96
N LEU A 125 11.11 25.88 1.00
CA LEU A 125 11.97 26.71 0.14
C LEU A 125 11.16 27.68 -0.73
N TYR A 126 10.09 27.20 -1.37
CA TYR A 126 9.18 28.06 -2.13
C TYR A 126 8.57 29.14 -1.23
N ASN A 127 8.12 28.77 -0.03
CA ASN A 127 7.59 29.72 0.94
C ASN A 127 8.65 30.79 1.33
N TYR A 128 9.89 30.37 1.55
CA TYR A 128 11.00 31.25 1.90
C TYR A 128 11.35 32.24 0.78
N PHE A 129 11.46 31.81 -0.48
CA PHE A 129 11.82 32.70 -1.58
C PHE A 129 10.69 33.61 -2.06
N VAL A 130 9.43 33.17 -1.96
CA VAL A 130 8.28 33.93 -2.48
C VAL A 130 7.64 34.80 -1.42
N HIS A 131 7.63 34.37 -0.16
CA HIS A 131 6.92 35.05 0.93
C HIS A 131 7.83 35.38 2.13
N GLY A 132 9.11 35.02 2.09
CA GLY A 132 10.08 35.51 3.06
C GLY A 132 10.40 36.99 2.80
N ASP A 133 10.64 37.74 3.87
CA ASP A 133 11.09 39.14 3.81
C ASP A 133 12.52 39.20 3.24
N PHE A 134 12.65 39.18 1.91
CA PHE A 134 13.89 39.48 1.21
C PHE A 134 13.94 40.98 0.91
N GLN A 135 14.66 41.73 1.75
CA GLN A 135 15.13 43.07 1.41
C GLN A 135 16.38 42.93 0.52
N PHE A 136 16.29 43.42 -0.72
CA PHE A 136 17.47 43.79 -1.52
C PHE A 136 17.87 45.23 -1.22
#